data_AF-A0A7W1GGE0-F1
#
_entry.id   AF-A0A7W1GGE0-F1
#
_cell.length_a   1.000
_cell.length_b   1.000
_cell.length_c   1.000
_cell.angle_alpha   90.00
_cell.angle_beta   90.00
_cell.angle_gamma   90.00
#
_symmetry.space_group_name_H-M   'P 1'
#
loop_
_entity.id
_entity.type
_entity.pdbx_description
1 polymer ?
#
loop_
_entity_poly.entity_id
_entity_poly.type
_entity_poly.pdbx_seq_one_letter_code
_entity_poly.pdbx_strand_id
1 'polypeptide(L)'
;MKDIADANTEKYTLDYYKSINPNTDEPPFKYRSNYLADALGEAYRIHAGGGLALGIKGEEQDVFNREELLSALGHIAALERERPGNAPRELAEQVVREMNKEQ
;
A
#
# COMPACT_ATOMS: atom_id res chain seq x y z
N MET A 1 -31.37 4.79 22.70
CA MET A 1 -30.40 5.81 22.27
C MET A 1 -29.60 5.22 21.12
N LYS A 2 -29.27 6.05 20.14
CA LYS A 2 -28.70 5.68 18.85
C LYS A 2 -27.18 5.51 19.03
N ASP A 3 -26.71 4.29 19.24
CA ASP A 3 -25.28 3.98 19.10
C ASP A 3 -25.00 3.69 17.62
N ILE A 4 -24.94 4.77 16.82
CA ILE A 4 -24.23 4.74 15.54
C ILE A 4 -22.83 5.20 15.89
N ALA A 5 -22.03 4.29 16.45
CA ALA A 5 -20.59 4.47 16.55
C ALA A 5 -20.00 4.07 15.19
N ASP A 6 -19.78 5.09 14.36
CA ASP A 6 -18.88 5.18 13.21
C ASP A 6 -18.75 3.97 12.27
N ALA A 7 -19.62 3.95 11.27
CA ALA A 7 -19.42 3.23 10.02
C ALA A 7 -18.34 3.93 9.16
N ASN A 8 -17.05 3.71 9.47
CA ASN A 8 -15.92 3.78 8.54
C ASN A 8 -14.59 3.41 9.27
N THR A 9 -14.42 2.15 9.65
CA THR A 9 -13.15 1.65 10.20
C THR A 9 -12.16 1.39 9.07
N GLU A 10 -11.49 2.44 8.62
CA GLU A 10 -10.36 2.38 7.68
C GLU A 10 -9.25 1.46 8.24
N LYS A 11 -9.11 0.25 7.68
CA LYS A 11 -8.25 -0.81 8.24
C LYS A 11 -6.76 -0.66 7.96
N TYR A 12 -6.40 0.00 6.86
CA TYR A 12 -5.02 0.08 6.39
C TYR A 12 -4.62 1.53 6.09
N THR A 13 -3.44 1.92 6.57
CA THR A 13 -2.85 3.24 6.31
C THR A 13 -1.49 3.08 5.64
N LEU A 14 -1.32 3.67 4.47
CA LEU A 14 -0.04 3.87 3.79
C LEU A 14 0.52 5.25 4.16
N ASP A 15 1.73 5.28 4.72
CA ASP A 15 2.52 6.50 4.90
C ASP A 15 3.48 6.68 3.71
N TYR A 16 3.52 7.86 3.08
CA TYR A 16 4.33 8.09 1.88
C TYR A 16 4.74 9.55 1.65
N TYR A 17 5.71 9.75 0.77
CA TYR A 17 6.05 11.04 0.18
C TYR A 17 5.85 11.03 -1.34
N LYS A 18 5.43 12.16 -1.90
CA LYS A 18 5.27 12.33 -3.35
C LYS A 18 6.61 12.41 -4.09
N SER A 19 7.70 12.69 -3.38
CA SER A 19 9.07 12.76 -3.91
C SER A 19 9.94 11.72 -3.21
N ILE A 20 10.86 11.09 -3.94
CA ILE A 20 11.87 10.18 -3.40
C ILE A 20 12.88 10.88 -2.48
N ASN A 21 13.06 12.18 -2.66
CA ASN A 21 13.85 13.06 -1.80
C ASN A 21 12.89 14.04 -1.12
N PRO A 22 12.16 13.61 -0.08
CA PRO A 22 11.26 14.48 0.65
C PRO A 22 12.04 15.55 1.43
N ASN A 23 11.42 16.71 1.60
CA ASN A 23 11.88 17.66 2.60
C ASN A 23 11.70 17.02 3.98
N THR A 24 12.75 16.96 4.80
CA THR A 24 12.72 16.33 6.13
C THR A 24 11.80 17.05 7.12
N ASP A 25 11.44 18.29 6.82
CA ASP A 25 10.54 19.10 7.65
C ASP A 25 9.05 18.86 7.32
N GLU A 26 8.74 18.20 6.20
CA GLU A 26 7.37 17.88 5.82
C GLU A 26 6.96 16.50 6.37
N PRO A 27 5.80 16.38 7.04
CA PRO A 27 5.29 15.08 7.45
C PRO A 27 4.87 14.25 6.23
N PRO A 28 4.92 12.90 6.31
CA PRO A 28 4.45 12.05 5.23
C PRO A 28 2.94 12.20 5.02
N PHE A 29 2.53 12.09 3.75
CA PHE A 29 1.14 11.95 3.37
C PHE A 29 0.60 10.59 3.82
N LYS A 30 -0.72 10.54 4.00
CA LYS A 30 -1.44 9.32 4.39
C LYS A 30 -2.48 8.97 3.34
N TYR A 31 -2.48 7.72 2.93
CA TYR A 31 -3.58 7.12 2.18
C TYR A 31 -4.22 6.05 3.06
N ARG A 32 -5.56 6.03 3.13
CA ARG A 32 -6.31 5.12 4.00
C ARG A 32 -7.29 4.31 3.17
N SER A 33 -7.40 3.02 3.46
CA SER A 33 -8.36 2.12 2.82
C SER A 33 -8.80 0.99 3.74
N ASN A 34 -9.95 0.40 3.45
CA ASN A 34 -10.42 -0.83 4.07
C ASN A 34 -9.75 -2.09 3.52
N TYR A 35 -9.00 -1.98 2.41
CA TYR A 35 -8.40 -3.11 1.70
C TYR A 35 -6.89 -2.96 1.55
N LEU A 36 -6.15 -4.00 1.93
CA LEU A 36 -4.69 -4.03 1.81
C LEU A 36 -4.23 -3.86 0.36
N ALA A 37 -4.94 -4.46 -0.59
CA ALA A 37 -4.62 -4.36 -2.01
C ALA A 37 -4.74 -2.93 -2.55
N ASP A 38 -5.66 -2.12 -2.03
CA ASP A 38 -5.77 -0.71 -2.42
C ASP A 38 -4.57 0.09 -1.89
N ALA A 39 -4.21 -0.10 -0.62
CA ALA A 39 -3.05 0.56 -0.03
C ALA A 39 -1.74 0.16 -0.74
N LEU A 40 -1.59 -1.12 -1.08
CA LEU A 40 -0.43 -1.62 -1.81
C LEU A 40 -0.41 -1.14 -3.28
N GLY A 41 -1.57 -1.10 -3.95
CA GLY A 41 -1.69 -0.56 -5.30
C GLY A 41 -1.39 0.94 -5.36
N GLU A 42 -1.82 1.72 -4.37
CA GLU A 42 -1.47 3.14 -4.27
C GLU A 42 0.02 3.33 -3.99
N ALA A 43 0.61 2.53 -3.10
CA ALA A 43 2.06 2.53 -2.86
C ALA A 43 2.85 2.28 -4.15
N TYR A 44 2.38 1.35 -5.00
CA TYR A 44 2.98 1.09 -6.30
C TYR A 44 2.88 2.30 -7.23
N ARG A 45 1.70 2.94 -7.33
CA ARG A 45 1.52 4.15 -8.15
C ARG A 45 2.44 5.28 -7.71
N ILE A 46 2.56 5.50 -6.41
CA ILE A 46 3.45 6.52 -5.82
C ILE A 46 4.90 6.20 -6.19
N HIS A 47 5.34 4.96 -5.99
CA HIS A 47 6.70 4.53 -6.28
C HIS A 47 7.05 4.65 -7.77
N ALA A 48 6.17 4.18 -8.66
CA ALA A 48 6.32 4.32 -10.10
C ALA A 48 6.33 5.79 -10.55
N GLY A 49 5.65 6.67 -9.82
CA GLY A 49 5.66 8.12 -10.02
C GLY A 49 6.89 8.84 -9.44
N GLY A 50 7.88 8.12 -8.89
CA GLY A 50 9.08 8.70 -8.29
C GLY A 50 8.90 9.16 -6.85
N GLY A 51 7.85 8.71 -6.17
CA GLY A 51 7.62 8.92 -4.74
C GLY A 51 8.26 7.84 -3.86
N LEU A 52 8.12 8.03 -2.55
CA LEU A 52 8.67 7.15 -1.52
C LEU A 52 7.54 6.64 -0.61
N ALA A 53 7.19 5.36 -0.75
CA ALA A 53 6.34 4.68 0.21
C ALA A 53 7.16 4.23 1.43
N LEU A 54 6.64 4.46 2.64
CA LEU A 54 7.36 4.20 3.90
C LEU A 54 6.91 2.90 4.58
N GLY A 55 5.66 2.50 4.40
CA GLY A 55 5.10 1.30 5.02
C GLY A 55 3.57 1.32 5.01
N ILE A 56 2.98 0.16 5.28
CA ILE A 56 1.53 -0.01 5.43
C ILE A 56 1.25 -0.55 6.84
N LYS A 57 0.37 0.14 7.55
CA LYS A 57 -0.05 -0.21 8.91
C LYS A 57 -1.48 -0.71 8.91
N GLY A 58 -1.75 -1.77 9.66
CA GLY A 58 -3.09 -2.23 10.03
C GLY A 58 -3.55 -1.59 11.33
N GLU A 59 -4.74 -1.98 11.81
CA GLU A 59 -5.31 -1.48 13.08
C GLU A 59 -4.44 -1.86 14.31
N GLU A 60 -3.93 -3.10 14.33
CA GLU A 60 -3.23 -3.65 15.51
C GLU A 60 -1.73 -3.88 15.28
N GLN A 61 -1.26 -3.84 14.04
CA GLN A 61 0.13 -4.16 13.69
C GLN A 61 0.58 -3.51 12.38
N ASP A 62 1.90 -3.37 12.22
CA ASP A 62 2.49 -3.09 10.92
C ASP A 62 2.26 -4.29 9.98
N VAL A 63 1.80 -4.01 8.76
CA VAL A 63 1.54 -5.03 7.73
C VAL A 63 2.72 -5.14 6.78
N PHE A 64 3.29 -3.99 6.42
CA PHE A 64 4.53 -3.90 5.67
C PHE A 64 5.41 -2.82 6.28
N ASN A 65 6.62 -3.17 6.69
CA ASN A 65 7.69 -2.20 6.83
C ASN A 65 8.20 -1.76 5.45
N ARG A 66 9.13 -0.79 5.41
CA ARG A 66 9.63 -0.25 4.14
C ARG A 66 10.27 -1.30 3.23
N GLU A 67 11.06 -2.21 3.79
CA GLU A 67 11.79 -3.21 3.00
C GLU A 67 10.84 -4.26 2.43
N GLU A 68 9.92 -4.76 3.25
CA GLU A 68 8.88 -5.69 2.84
C GLU A 68 7.97 -5.06 1.77
N LEU A 69 7.63 -3.78 1.94
CA LEU A 69 6.86 -3.03 0.95
C LEU A 69 7.60 -2.96 -0.39
N LEU A 70 8.89 -2.59 -0.39
CA LEU A 70 9.69 -2.52 -1.61
C LEU A 70 9.79 -3.88 -2.31
N SER A 71 9.91 -4.98 -1.56
CA SER A 71 9.86 -6.34 -2.10
C SER A 71 8.52 -6.62 -2.79
N ALA A 72 7.39 -6.31 -2.13
CA ALA A 72 6.05 -6.47 -2.69
C ALA A 72 5.85 -5.60 -3.96
N LEU A 73 6.35 -4.36 -3.97
CA LEU A 73 6.31 -3.49 -5.15
C LEU A 73 7.15 -4.04 -6.31
N GLY A 74 8.31 -4.63 -6.02
CA GLY A 74 9.13 -5.34 -7.01
C GLY A 74 8.39 -6.52 -7.63
N HIS A 75 7.62 -7.25 -6.83
CA HIS A 75 6.78 -8.34 -7.31
C HIS A 75 5.65 -7.83 -8.21
N ILE A 76 4.96 -6.74 -7.82
CA ILE A 76 3.95 -6.08 -8.68
C ILE A 76 4.56 -5.66 -10.02
N ALA A 77 5.76 -5.07 -10.01
CA ALA A 77 6.46 -4.67 -11.23
C ALA A 77 6.87 -5.87 -12.11
N ALA A 78 7.11 -7.05 -11.53
CA ALA A 78 7.34 -8.27 -12.30
C ALA A 78 6.04 -8.74 -12.98
N LEU A 79 4.93 -8.78 -12.23
CA LEU A 79 3.62 -9.16 -12.76
C LEU A 79 3.14 -8.20 -13.85
N GLU A 80 3.35 -6.89 -13.71
CA GLU A 80 3.01 -5.91 -14.74
C GLU A 80 3.79 -6.15 -16.04
N ARG A 81 5.07 -6.52 -15.95
CA ARG A 81 5.90 -6.84 -17.12
C ARG A 81 5.44 -8.12 -17.82
N GLU A 82 5.00 -9.12 -17.06
CA GLU A 82 4.46 -10.36 -17.63
C GLU A 82 3.07 -10.18 -18.23
N ARG A 83 2.24 -9.31 -17.63
CA ARG A 83 0.84 -9.09 -17.97
C ARG A 83 0.54 -7.58 -18.03
N PRO A 84 1.01 -6.89 -19.08
CA PRO A 84 0.81 -5.45 -19.19
C PRO A 84 -0.67 -5.11 -19.38
N GLY A 85 -1.09 -3.96 -18.83
CA GLY A 85 -2.45 -3.44 -18.97
C GLY A 85 -3.38 -3.72 -17.78
N ASN A 86 -2.96 -4.53 -16.80
CA ASN A 86 -3.68 -4.69 -15.55
C ASN A 86 -3.57 -3.42 -14.69
N ALA A 87 -4.61 -3.10 -13.93
CA ALA A 87 -4.56 -2.00 -12.99
C ALA A 87 -3.64 -2.34 -11.80
N PRO A 88 -2.90 -1.36 -11.23
CA PRO A 88 -2.06 -1.57 -10.03
C PRO A 88 -2.75 -2.31 -8.89
N ARG A 89 -4.04 -2.05 -8.67
CA ARG A 89 -4.86 -2.72 -7.66
C ARG A 89 -5.02 -4.22 -7.94
N GLU A 90 -5.22 -4.63 -9.19
CA GLU A 90 -5.42 -6.04 -9.56
C GLU A 90 -4.13 -6.84 -9.37
N LEU A 91 -2.99 -6.24 -9.73
CA LEU A 91 -1.67 -6.82 -9.48
C LEU A 91 -1.38 -6.92 -7.97
N ALA A 92 -1.71 -5.87 -7.21
CA ALA A 92 -1.58 -5.87 -5.76
C ALA A 92 -2.46 -6.94 -5.09
N GLU A 93 -3.71 -7.15 -5.56
CA GLU A 93 -4.56 -8.24 -5.08
C GLU A 93 -3.92 -9.61 -5.32
N GLN A 94 -3.25 -9.81 -6.46
CA GLN A 94 -2.54 -11.06 -6.72
C GLN A 94 -1.40 -11.26 -5.71
N VAL A 95 -0.55 -10.26 -5.48
CA VAL A 95 0.53 -10.34 -4.50
C VAL A 95 0.01 -10.62 -3.09
N VAL A 96 -1.06 -9.94 -2.65
CA VAL A 96 -1.70 -10.21 -1.35
C VAL A 96 -2.22 -11.64 -1.26
N ARG A 97 -2.82 -12.17 -2.33
CA ARG A 97 -3.29 -13.57 -2.38
C ARG A 97 -2.14 -14.58 -2.30
N GLU A 98 -1.00 -14.27 -2.90
CA GLU A 98 0.19 -15.13 -2.86
C GLU A 98 0.80 -15.15 -1.46
N MET A 99 0.96 -14.00 -0.82
CA MET A 99 1.47 -13.90 0.56
C MET A 99 0.61 -14.66 1.57
N ASN A 100 -0.71 -14.63 1.42
CA ASN A 100 -1.62 -15.34 2.32
C ASN A 100 -1.63 -16.87 2.11
N LYS A 101 -1.08 -17.38 1.00
CA LYS A 101 -0.96 -18.83 0.74
C LYS A 101 0.33 -19.42 1.27
N GLU A 102 1.32 -18.59 1.56
CA GLU A 102 2.64 -19.00 2.06
C GLU A 102 2.71 -19.06 3.60
N GLN A 103 1.58 -18.78 4.28
CA GLN A 103 1.40 -18.90 5.73
C GLN A 103 0.62 -20.18 6.09
#